data_AF-A0A2D6JKJ6-F1
#
_entry.id   AF-A0A2D6JKJ6-F1
#
_cell.length_a   1.000
_cell.length_b   1.000
_cell.length_c   1.000
_cell.angle_alpha   90.00
_cell.angle_beta   90.00
_cell.angle_gamma   90.00
#
_symmetry.space_group_name_H-M   'P 1'
#
loop_
_entity.id
_entity.type
_entity.pdbx_description
1 polymer ?
#
loop_
_entity_poly.entity_id
_entity_poly.type
_entity_poly.pdbx_seq_one_letter_code
_entity_poly.pdbx_strand_id
1 'polypeptide(L)'
;MTRRLMGVLFTFSLLTLSACGDGPIFGLSDFNESFEAVTYNNKVDILWVIDTSPSMTDDRKKLSKEIEFMFQQMDGKKLDYRMAAVTMDMGSRSADQYSGGRFVGSSTKVISNSTANKVDAFNSMLNGYETSYQYADGLDALKKALSPERLGKENQGFFRDDSLLSVIFVSDGRDWSSATPEDTISFLDTLKPNLQNGNKGWVANFIGVIEESVKCETIVGVSDIGVRFMEVSNASQGSVNSICEDELAATVGNIQRTIISIVTDWYLEEPAVVETIRVSINGVNISQDPENGWTYNAEKKLISFHGNAVPASDAKVVVDYTPESIGKKKLETKI
;
A
#
# COMPACT_ATOMS: atom_id res chain seq x y z
N MET A 1 -102.01 19.36 49.95
CA MET A 1 -100.64 19.42 49.39
C MET A 1 -100.72 19.88 47.94
N THR A 2 -100.57 21.20 47.77
CA THR A 2 -100.24 21.97 46.56
C THR A 2 -98.84 21.55 46.04
N ARG A 3 -98.35 21.74 44.81
CA ARG A 3 -98.68 22.58 43.64
C ARG A 3 -97.71 22.16 42.49
N ARG A 4 -98.20 22.21 41.25
CA ARG A 4 -97.60 22.70 39.97
C ARG A 4 -96.19 22.27 39.49
N LEU A 5 -96.19 21.86 38.20
CA LEU A 5 -95.08 21.81 37.24
C LEU A 5 -94.31 23.13 37.10
N MET A 6 -93.01 23.04 36.79
CA MET A 6 -92.31 24.01 35.93
C MET A 6 -91.06 23.37 35.29
N GLY A 7 -90.94 23.46 33.96
CA GLY A 7 -89.73 23.08 33.21
C GLY A 7 -88.82 24.30 32.99
N VAL A 8 -87.51 24.06 32.81
CA VAL A 8 -86.51 25.09 32.46
C VAL A 8 -85.43 24.51 31.53
N LEU A 9 -85.13 25.26 30.46
CA LEU A 9 -84.03 25.13 29.48
C LEU A 9 -82.64 25.35 30.08
N PHE A 10 -81.59 24.73 29.51
CA PHE A 10 -80.18 25.19 29.57
C PHE A 10 -79.48 24.84 28.23
N THR A 11 -79.34 25.80 27.31
CA THR A 11 -78.16 26.65 26.99
C THR A 11 -76.97 25.95 26.32
N PHE A 12 -76.63 26.48 25.14
CA PHE A 12 -75.54 26.10 24.25
C PHE A 12 -74.30 26.92 24.61
N SER A 13 -73.18 26.28 24.98
CA SER A 13 -71.89 26.94 25.20
C SER A 13 -70.86 26.45 24.19
N LEU A 14 -70.40 27.37 23.34
CA LEU A 14 -69.27 27.22 22.43
C LEU A 14 -67.97 27.12 23.25
N LEU A 15 -67.22 26.01 23.10
CA LEU A 15 -65.86 25.85 23.61
C LEU A 15 -64.89 25.87 22.42
N THR A 16 -64.15 26.97 22.29
CA THR A 16 -62.98 27.07 21.40
C THR A 16 -61.80 26.35 22.06
N LEU A 17 -61.44 25.17 21.54
CA LEU A 17 -60.21 24.48 21.90
C LEU A 17 -59.08 24.99 20.99
N SER A 18 -58.22 25.85 21.52
CA SER A 18 -56.87 26.08 21.03
C SER A 18 -56.01 24.87 21.43
N ALA A 19 -55.86 23.91 20.52
CA ALA A 19 -54.89 22.83 20.69
C ALA A 19 -53.52 23.35 20.21
N CYS A 20 -52.63 23.69 21.15
CA CYS A 20 -51.19 23.63 20.89
C CYS A 20 -50.85 22.15 20.63
N GLY A 21 -50.54 21.82 19.38
CA GLY A 21 -49.96 20.54 19.03
C GLY A 21 -48.47 20.54 19.36
N ASP A 22 -48.12 20.18 20.59
CA ASP A 22 -46.79 19.64 20.86
C ASP A 22 -46.79 18.19 20.36
N GLY A 23 -46.53 18.04 19.06
CA GLY A 23 -46.18 16.73 18.51
C GLY A 23 -44.91 16.22 19.19
N PRO A 24 -44.74 14.90 19.37
CA PRO A 24 -43.49 14.38 19.88
C PRO A 24 -42.37 14.78 18.92
N ILE A 25 -41.42 15.58 19.41
CA ILE A 25 -40.15 15.81 18.73
C ILE A 25 -39.43 14.46 18.77
N PHE A 26 -39.51 13.71 17.66
CA PHE A 26 -38.59 12.60 17.43
C PHE A 26 -37.19 13.22 17.34
N GLY A 27 -36.44 13.16 18.44
CA GLY A 27 -35.01 13.37 18.40
C GLY A 27 -34.45 12.29 17.48
N LEU A 28 -34.09 12.67 16.25
CA LEU A 28 -33.23 11.86 15.42
C LEU A 28 -31.96 11.63 16.24
N SER A 29 -31.74 10.41 16.72
CA SER A 29 -30.45 10.06 17.31
C SER A 29 -29.39 10.45 16.30
N ASP A 30 -28.33 11.12 16.75
CA ASP A 30 -27.17 11.32 15.90
C ASP A 30 -26.69 9.93 15.47
N PHE A 31 -26.97 9.62 14.21
CA PHE A 31 -26.56 8.38 13.57
C PHE A 31 -25.04 8.49 13.43
N ASN A 32 -24.33 8.02 14.44
CA ASN A 32 -22.89 7.83 14.42
C ASN A 32 -22.69 6.34 14.19
N GLU A 33 -22.35 5.94 12.97
CA GLU A 33 -21.81 4.62 12.73
C GLU A 33 -20.36 4.62 13.23
N SER A 34 -20.13 3.99 14.38
CA SER A 34 -18.77 3.67 14.83
C SER A 34 -18.41 2.30 14.24
N PHE A 35 -17.54 2.27 13.24
CA PHE A 35 -17.03 1.01 12.72
C PHE A 35 -15.97 0.45 13.68
N GLU A 36 -16.14 -0.80 14.10
CA GLU A 36 -15.23 -1.51 15.00
C GLU A 36 -13.84 -1.68 14.38
N ALA A 37 -12.84 -1.86 15.25
CA ALA A 37 -11.45 -2.00 14.88
C ALA A 37 -11.20 -3.19 13.94
N VAL A 38 -10.94 -2.91 12.67
CA VAL A 38 -10.45 -3.91 11.71
C VAL A 38 -8.93 -3.95 11.80
N THR A 39 -8.37 -5.15 11.90
CA THR A 39 -6.94 -5.37 11.82
C THR A 39 -6.48 -5.16 10.37
N TYR A 40 -5.57 -4.21 10.14
CA TYR A 40 -4.97 -3.96 8.83
C TYR A 40 -4.31 -5.23 8.28
N ASN A 41 -4.42 -5.45 6.96
CA ASN A 41 -3.57 -6.44 6.31
C ASN A 41 -2.14 -5.90 6.22
N ASN A 42 -1.33 -6.23 7.22
CA ASN A 42 0.07 -5.80 7.31
C ASN A 42 1.05 -6.75 6.61
N LYS A 43 0.56 -7.71 5.81
CA LYS A 43 1.40 -8.70 5.14
C LYS A 43 1.95 -8.15 3.84
N VAL A 44 3.27 -8.17 3.70
CA VAL A 44 3.95 -7.74 2.46
C VAL A 44 4.99 -8.76 2.02
N ASP A 45 4.92 -9.19 0.77
CA ASP A 45 5.98 -9.96 0.13
C ASP A 45 6.80 -9.03 -0.76
N ILE A 46 8.09 -8.86 -0.48
CA ILE A 46 8.99 -7.93 -1.18
C ILE A 46 9.98 -8.72 -2.02
N LEU A 47 9.87 -8.62 -3.34
CA LEU A 47 10.80 -9.24 -4.27
C LEU A 47 11.73 -8.20 -4.87
N TRP A 48 13.02 -8.32 -4.58
CA TRP A 48 14.06 -7.55 -5.25
C TRP A 48 14.50 -8.27 -6.53
N VAL A 49 14.46 -7.56 -7.64
CA VAL A 49 14.91 -8.05 -8.95
C VAL A 49 16.13 -7.22 -9.31
N ILE A 50 17.30 -7.84 -9.20
CA ILE A 50 18.58 -7.13 -9.06
C ILE A 50 19.45 -7.38 -10.27
N ASP A 51 19.84 -6.31 -10.95
CA ASP A 51 20.93 -6.35 -11.90
C ASP A 51 22.25 -6.58 -11.14
N THR A 52 22.92 -7.65 -11.52
CA THR A 52 24.16 -8.13 -10.88
C THR A 52 25.35 -8.07 -11.82
N SER A 53 25.22 -7.28 -12.90
CA SER A 53 26.31 -6.96 -13.79
C SER A 53 27.43 -6.20 -13.05
N PRO A 54 28.67 -6.20 -13.58
CA PRO A 54 29.79 -5.55 -12.90
C PRO A 54 29.66 -4.02 -12.79
N SER A 55 28.87 -3.36 -13.65
CA SER A 55 28.64 -1.91 -13.56
C SER A 55 27.82 -1.53 -12.32
N MET A 56 26.97 -2.44 -11.85
CA MET A 56 26.13 -2.26 -10.65
C MET A 56 26.88 -2.41 -9.32
N THR A 57 28.16 -2.77 -9.32
CA THR A 57 28.86 -3.18 -8.09
C THR A 57 28.95 -2.07 -7.03
N ASP A 58 29.13 -0.82 -7.44
CA ASP A 58 29.17 0.28 -6.47
C ASP A 58 27.75 0.72 -6.04
N ASP A 59 26.76 0.68 -6.93
CA ASP A 59 25.38 1.00 -6.58
C ASP A 59 24.76 -0.04 -5.64
N ARG A 60 25.09 -1.32 -5.81
CA ARG A 60 24.72 -2.38 -4.85
C ARG A 60 25.32 -2.13 -3.47
N LYS A 61 26.55 -1.60 -3.38
CA LYS A 61 27.13 -1.18 -2.08
C LYS A 61 26.41 0.03 -1.49
N LYS A 62 26.00 1.01 -2.29
CA LYS A 62 25.17 2.14 -1.81
C LYS A 62 23.87 1.63 -1.22
N LEU A 63 23.15 0.75 -1.95
CA LEU A 63 21.89 0.17 -1.49
C LEU A 63 22.05 -0.65 -0.19
N SER A 64 23.19 -1.35 -0.04
CA SER A 64 23.51 -2.12 1.17
C SER A 64 23.54 -1.26 2.44
N LYS A 65 23.87 0.03 2.34
CA LYS A 65 23.91 0.95 3.49
C LYS A 65 22.51 1.33 4.00
N GLU A 66 21.51 1.27 3.13
CA GLU A 66 20.16 1.77 3.43
C GLU A 66 19.22 0.71 3.99
N ILE A 67 19.55 -0.58 3.80
CA ILE A 67 18.63 -1.67 4.14
C ILE A 67 18.38 -1.79 5.65
N GLU A 68 19.35 -1.44 6.49
CA GLU A 68 19.17 -1.46 7.94
C GLU A 68 18.03 -0.54 8.36
N PHE A 69 17.97 0.68 7.83
CA PHE A 69 16.89 1.61 8.10
C PHE A 69 15.54 1.05 7.64
N MET A 70 15.48 0.45 6.44
CA MET A 70 14.26 -0.20 5.96
C MET A 70 13.76 -1.27 6.93
N PHE A 71 14.63 -2.17 7.40
CA PHE A 71 14.25 -3.19 8.38
C PHE A 71 13.79 -2.58 9.70
N GLN A 72 14.50 -1.58 10.24
CA GLN A 72 14.12 -0.89 11.47
C GLN A 72 12.71 -0.29 11.37
N GLN A 73 12.38 0.32 10.24
CA GLN A 73 11.06 0.92 10.04
C GLN A 73 9.96 -0.14 9.87
N MET A 74 10.21 -1.19 9.09
CA MET A 74 9.26 -2.28 8.91
C MET A 74 8.99 -3.02 10.22
N ASP A 75 10.04 -3.31 11.01
CA ASP A 75 9.94 -3.92 12.32
C ASP A 75 9.23 -2.97 13.32
N GLY A 76 9.56 -1.67 13.28
CA GLY A 76 8.92 -0.64 14.12
C GLY A 76 7.43 -0.46 13.84
N LYS A 77 7.00 -0.64 12.59
CA LYS A 77 5.58 -0.70 12.19
C LYS A 77 4.95 -2.08 12.36
N LYS A 78 5.72 -3.10 12.77
CA LYS A 78 5.29 -4.48 12.97
C LYS A 78 4.67 -5.10 11.71
N LEU A 79 5.23 -4.79 10.54
CA LEU A 79 4.82 -5.43 9.29
C LEU A 79 5.15 -6.93 9.33
N ASP A 80 4.25 -7.74 8.77
CA ASP A 80 4.49 -9.16 8.54
C ASP A 80 5.08 -9.35 7.13
N TYR A 81 6.39 -9.18 7.01
CA TYR A 81 7.05 -9.24 5.71
C TYR A 81 7.76 -10.55 5.41
N ARG A 82 7.82 -10.87 4.12
CA ARG A 82 8.77 -11.82 3.53
C ARG A 82 9.53 -11.08 2.44
N MET A 83 10.85 -11.18 2.43
CA MET A 83 11.70 -10.52 1.48
C MET A 83 12.62 -11.54 0.80
N ALA A 84 12.64 -11.54 -0.52
CA ALA A 84 13.51 -12.39 -1.31
C ALA A 84 14.13 -11.56 -2.44
N ALA A 85 15.14 -12.12 -3.08
CA ALA A 85 15.79 -11.49 -4.22
C ALA A 85 16.05 -12.51 -5.32
N VAL A 86 16.03 -12.04 -6.57
CA VAL A 86 16.51 -12.76 -7.76
C VAL A 86 17.45 -11.87 -8.56
N THR A 87 18.38 -12.47 -9.29
CA THR A 87 19.16 -11.73 -10.28
C THR A 87 18.34 -11.51 -11.56
N MET A 88 18.75 -10.54 -12.37
CA MET A 88 18.28 -10.37 -13.75
C MET A 88 19.00 -11.29 -14.75
N ASP A 89 19.89 -12.17 -14.27
CA ASP A 89 20.54 -13.18 -15.11
C ASP A 89 19.58 -14.35 -15.35
N MET A 90 19.06 -14.44 -16.57
CA MET A 90 18.18 -15.54 -16.97
C MET A 90 18.93 -16.76 -17.50
N GLY A 91 20.24 -16.66 -17.66
CA GLY A 91 21.12 -17.70 -18.14
C GLY A 91 20.82 -18.13 -19.58
N SER A 92 21.85 -18.24 -20.42
CA SER A 92 21.71 -19.01 -21.67
C SER A 92 21.74 -20.53 -21.43
N ARG A 93 22.07 -20.99 -20.20
CA ARG A 93 22.20 -22.42 -19.86
C ARG A 93 21.86 -22.68 -18.40
N SER A 94 21.01 -23.69 -18.20
CA SER A 94 20.42 -24.22 -16.96
C SER A 94 21.38 -24.74 -15.87
N ALA A 95 22.65 -24.33 -15.87
CA ALA A 95 23.69 -24.87 -14.98
C ALA A 95 24.10 -23.93 -13.84
N ASP A 96 23.75 -22.64 -13.88
CA ASP A 96 23.99 -21.75 -12.75
C ASP A 96 22.81 -21.80 -11.76
N GLN A 97 23.12 -22.08 -10.51
CA GLN A 97 22.17 -22.24 -9.42
C GLN A 97 21.58 -20.90 -8.95
N TYR A 98 22.13 -19.78 -9.43
CA TYR A 98 21.73 -18.42 -9.04
C TYR A 98 21.10 -17.60 -10.18
N SER A 99 20.80 -18.24 -11.31
CA SER A 99 20.13 -17.64 -12.47
C SER A 99 18.75 -18.25 -12.72
N GLY A 100 18.01 -17.67 -13.68
CA GLY A 100 16.75 -18.21 -14.17
C GLY A 100 15.61 -18.07 -13.15
N GLY A 101 15.57 -16.94 -12.44
CA GLY A 101 14.55 -16.60 -11.46
C GLY A 101 14.59 -17.41 -10.17
N ARG A 102 15.73 -17.98 -9.77
CA ARG A 102 15.88 -18.63 -8.46
C ARG A 102 16.24 -17.62 -7.39
N PHE A 103 15.73 -17.80 -6.17
CA PHE A 103 16.11 -16.91 -5.07
C PHE A 103 17.60 -17.00 -4.75
N VAL A 104 18.20 -15.82 -4.60
CA VAL A 104 19.58 -15.66 -4.16
C VAL A 104 19.64 -15.45 -2.65
N GLY A 105 20.86 -15.52 -2.09
CA GLY A 105 21.14 -15.47 -0.65
C GLY A 105 21.92 -16.70 -0.18
N SER A 106 22.91 -16.51 0.69
CA SER A 106 23.86 -17.59 1.02
C SER A 106 23.21 -18.72 1.83
N SER A 107 22.73 -18.40 3.03
CA SER A 107 22.05 -19.31 3.96
C SER A 107 20.55 -19.02 4.07
N THR A 108 20.14 -17.79 3.79
CA THR A 108 18.76 -17.32 3.91
C THR A 108 18.28 -16.84 2.55
N LYS A 109 17.25 -17.49 2.01
CA LYS A 109 16.65 -17.15 0.70
C LYS A 109 15.38 -16.30 0.83
N VAL A 110 14.74 -16.36 1.99
CA VAL A 110 13.57 -15.56 2.34
C VAL A 110 13.81 -14.99 3.73
N ILE A 111 13.92 -13.66 3.82
CA ILE A 111 14.05 -12.92 5.07
C ILE A 111 12.64 -12.60 5.58
N SER A 112 12.40 -12.86 6.85
CA SER A 112 11.18 -12.50 7.57
C SER A 112 11.50 -11.67 8.81
N ASN A 113 10.47 -11.15 9.47
CA ASN A 113 10.58 -10.49 10.79
C ASN A 113 11.36 -11.33 11.84
N SER A 114 11.30 -12.66 11.78
CA SER A 114 11.99 -13.59 12.69
C SER A 114 13.41 -13.97 12.26
N THR A 115 13.86 -13.51 11.09
CA THR A 115 15.21 -13.82 10.59
C THR A 115 16.27 -13.11 11.43
N ALA A 116 17.26 -13.84 11.94
CA ALA A 116 18.41 -13.26 12.61
C ALA A 116 19.37 -12.64 11.58
N ASN A 117 20.06 -11.55 11.95
CA ASN A 117 21.06 -10.88 11.10
C ASN A 117 20.52 -10.52 9.70
N LYS A 118 19.33 -9.91 9.63
CA LYS A 118 18.63 -9.57 8.36
C LYS A 118 19.49 -8.75 7.40
N VAL A 119 20.30 -7.83 7.94
CA VAL A 119 21.20 -6.98 7.15
C VAL A 119 22.24 -7.84 6.43
N ASP A 120 22.90 -8.77 7.12
CA ASP A 120 23.87 -9.68 6.50
C ASP A 120 23.22 -10.61 5.49
N ALA A 121 22.02 -11.13 5.81
CA ALA A 121 21.26 -11.96 4.89
C ALA A 121 20.95 -11.20 3.60
N PHE A 122 20.46 -9.96 3.70
CA PHE A 122 20.18 -9.12 2.54
C PHE A 122 21.44 -8.74 1.76
N ASN A 123 22.52 -8.37 2.45
CA ASN A 123 23.80 -8.07 1.81
C ASN A 123 24.35 -9.26 1.03
N SER A 124 24.10 -10.49 1.50
CA SER A 124 24.44 -11.70 0.75
C SER A 124 23.60 -11.87 -0.52
N MET A 125 22.30 -11.52 -0.48
CA MET A 125 21.42 -11.53 -1.65
C MET A 125 21.87 -10.52 -2.70
N LEU A 126 22.25 -9.33 -2.27
CA LEU A 126 22.59 -8.20 -3.12
C LEU A 126 23.98 -8.33 -3.75
N ASN A 127 25.01 -8.63 -2.93
CA ASN A 127 26.41 -8.58 -3.36
C ASN A 127 27.04 -9.96 -3.61
N GLY A 128 26.36 -11.06 -3.26
CA GLY A 128 26.95 -12.40 -3.33
C GLY A 128 26.99 -13.03 -4.72
N TYR A 129 26.41 -12.39 -5.73
CA TYR A 129 26.04 -13.03 -7.01
C TYR A 129 26.35 -12.18 -8.24
N GLU A 130 27.53 -11.56 -8.27
CA GLU A 130 27.99 -10.84 -9.47
C GLU A 130 28.14 -11.81 -10.66
N THR A 131 27.53 -11.46 -11.80
CA THR A 131 27.58 -12.25 -13.03
C THR A 131 28.46 -11.56 -14.08
N SER A 132 29.04 -12.35 -14.99
CA SER A 132 29.67 -11.81 -16.21
C SER A 132 28.65 -11.47 -17.30
N TYR A 133 27.36 -11.79 -17.08
CA TYR A 133 26.28 -11.51 -18.00
C TYR A 133 25.99 -10.00 -18.05
N GLN A 134 25.90 -9.47 -19.26
CA GLN A 134 25.80 -8.02 -19.50
C GLN A 134 24.38 -7.53 -19.76
N TYR A 135 23.41 -8.44 -19.86
CA TYR A 135 22.02 -8.08 -20.15
C TYR A 135 21.17 -8.23 -18.89
N ALA A 136 20.30 -7.26 -18.67
CA ALA A 136 19.38 -7.23 -17.54
C ALA A 136 18.00 -7.74 -17.99
N ASP A 137 17.73 -9.04 -17.85
CA ASP A 137 16.44 -9.65 -18.18
C ASP A 137 15.49 -9.63 -16.97
N GLY A 138 15.23 -8.44 -16.43
CA GLY A 138 14.50 -8.26 -15.17
C GLY A 138 13.03 -8.65 -15.22
N LEU A 139 12.32 -8.36 -16.32
CA LEU A 139 10.92 -8.77 -16.47
C LEU A 139 10.78 -10.30 -16.60
N ASP A 140 11.67 -10.95 -17.36
CA ASP A 140 11.70 -12.41 -17.48
C ASP A 140 12.09 -13.07 -16.15
N ALA A 141 13.05 -12.49 -15.41
CA ALA A 141 13.44 -12.95 -14.08
C ALA A 141 12.29 -12.87 -13.07
N LEU A 142 11.57 -11.76 -13.03
CA LEU A 142 10.38 -11.59 -12.20
C LEU A 142 9.34 -12.67 -12.49
N LYS A 143 8.95 -12.82 -13.77
CA LYS A 143 7.91 -13.78 -14.18
C LYS A 143 8.32 -15.20 -13.87
N LYS A 144 9.59 -15.56 -14.10
CA LYS A 144 10.09 -16.88 -13.77
C LYS A 144 10.09 -17.10 -12.26
N ALA A 145 10.57 -16.14 -11.47
CA ALA A 145 10.67 -16.24 -10.02
C ALA A 145 9.32 -16.48 -9.32
N LEU A 146 8.28 -15.84 -9.85
CA LEU A 146 6.92 -15.94 -9.34
C LEU A 146 6.08 -17.01 -10.05
N SER A 147 6.68 -17.79 -10.96
CA SER A 147 5.97 -18.88 -11.62
C SER A 147 5.59 -19.99 -10.62
N PRO A 148 4.48 -20.71 -10.85
CA PRO A 148 4.10 -21.86 -10.01
C PRO A 148 5.22 -22.91 -9.89
N GLU A 149 6.02 -23.09 -10.95
CA GLU A 149 7.18 -23.99 -10.95
C GLU A 149 8.23 -23.58 -9.90
N ARG A 150 8.60 -22.29 -9.88
CA ARG A 150 9.60 -21.78 -8.94
C ARG A 150 9.06 -21.70 -7.53
N LEU A 151 7.88 -21.12 -7.34
CA LEU A 151 7.24 -20.99 -6.03
C LEU A 151 6.95 -22.37 -5.39
N GLY A 152 6.68 -23.39 -6.21
CA GLY A 152 6.51 -24.76 -5.77
C GLY A 152 7.80 -25.53 -5.52
N LYS A 153 8.99 -24.95 -5.77
CA LYS A 153 10.30 -25.61 -5.62
C LYS A 153 11.35 -24.68 -5.02
N GLU A 154 12.21 -24.07 -5.84
CA GLU A 154 13.38 -23.32 -5.35
C GLU A 154 13.02 -22.01 -4.64
N ASN A 155 11.83 -21.46 -4.91
CA ASN A 155 11.35 -20.19 -4.36
C ASN A 155 10.20 -20.37 -3.34
N GLN A 156 10.15 -21.54 -2.68
CA GLN A 156 9.16 -21.80 -1.63
C GLN A 156 9.29 -20.84 -0.45
N GLY A 157 8.18 -20.63 0.27
CA GLY A 157 8.16 -19.87 1.51
C GLY A 157 8.14 -18.35 1.37
N PHE A 158 8.15 -17.82 0.14
CA PHE A 158 8.00 -16.39 -0.14
C PHE A 158 6.53 -16.00 -0.31
N PHE A 159 5.90 -16.44 -1.40
CA PHE A 159 4.59 -15.94 -1.82
C PHE A 159 3.45 -16.34 -0.86
N ARG A 160 2.60 -15.37 -0.49
CA ARG A 160 1.36 -15.55 0.27
C ARG A 160 0.20 -14.95 -0.51
N ASP A 161 -0.93 -15.63 -0.61
CA ASP A 161 -2.08 -15.09 -1.36
C ASP A 161 -2.64 -13.80 -0.74
N ASP A 162 -2.60 -13.72 0.59
CA ASP A 162 -3.17 -12.62 1.38
C ASP A 162 -2.19 -11.49 1.70
N SER A 163 -1.07 -11.35 0.98
CA SER A 163 -0.13 -10.23 1.12
C SER A 163 -0.26 -9.19 0.01
N LEU A 164 0.22 -7.96 0.25
CA LEU A 164 0.64 -7.09 -0.84
C LEU A 164 1.95 -7.63 -1.44
N LEU A 165 2.06 -7.75 -2.76
CA LEU A 165 3.36 -8.01 -3.43
C LEU A 165 4.03 -6.69 -3.80
N SER A 166 5.20 -6.40 -3.24
CA SER A 166 6.06 -5.30 -3.69
C SER A 166 7.21 -5.85 -4.52
N VAL A 167 7.30 -5.46 -5.78
CA VAL A 167 8.44 -5.76 -6.65
C VAL A 167 9.33 -4.53 -6.69
N ILE A 168 10.64 -4.72 -6.57
CA ILE A 168 11.63 -3.64 -6.66
C ILE A 168 12.67 -4.03 -7.70
N PHE A 169 12.62 -3.41 -8.87
CA PHE A 169 13.64 -3.53 -9.90
C PHE A 169 14.82 -2.61 -9.58
N VAL A 170 16.04 -3.12 -9.70
CA VAL A 170 17.28 -2.35 -9.46
C VAL A 170 18.25 -2.58 -10.62
N SER A 171 18.49 -1.57 -11.46
CA SER A 171 19.41 -1.67 -12.61
C SER A 171 19.89 -0.29 -13.06
N ASP A 172 21.13 -0.23 -13.54
CA ASP A 172 21.74 0.94 -14.19
C ASP A 172 21.53 0.95 -15.71
N GLY A 173 20.70 0.04 -16.22
CA GLY A 173 20.46 -0.16 -17.64
C GLY A 173 19.01 -0.45 -18.01
N ARG A 174 18.78 -0.69 -19.30
CA ARG A 174 17.47 -1.09 -19.80
C ARG A 174 17.20 -2.58 -19.63
N ASP A 175 15.91 -2.92 -19.57
CA ASP A 175 15.47 -4.32 -19.58
C ASP A 175 15.59 -4.95 -20.98
N TRP A 176 16.27 -6.09 -21.05
CA TRP A 176 16.49 -6.87 -22.27
C TRP A 176 15.56 -8.08 -22.42
N SER A 177 14.62 -8.23 -21.49
CA SER A 177 13.70 -9.36 -21.44
C SER A 177 12.90 -9.52 -22.74
N SER A 178 12.55 -10.75 -23.05
CA SER A 178 11.58 -11.09 -24.09
C SER A 178 10.15 -10.72 -23.70
N ALA A 179 9.78 -10.83 -22.41
CA ALA A 179 8.48 -10.43 -21.90
C ALA A 179 8.29 -8.92 -21.91
N THR A 180 7.18 -8.43 -22.46
CA THR A 180 6.87 -6.99 -22.49
C THR A 180 6.40 -6.46 -21.12
N PRO A 181 6.39 -5.13 -20.90
CA PRO A 181 5.75 -4.52 -19.74
C PRO A 181 4.27 -4.93 -19.61
N GLU A 182 3.52 -4.94 -20.71
CA GLU A 182 2.11 -5.34 -20.74
C GLU A 182 1.90 -6.82 -20.32
N ASP A 183 2.75 -7.72 -20.82
CA ASP A 183 2.73 -9.13 -20.40
C ASP A 183 3.02 -9.28 -18.91
N THR A 184 3.91 -8.44 -18.38
CA THR A 184 4.33 -8.48 -16.97
C THR A 184 3.23 -7.95 -16.06
N ILE A 185 2.59 -6.83 -16.44
CA ILE A 185 1.44 -6.25 -15.73
C ILE A 185 0.30 -7.27 -15.68
N SER A 186 -0.02 -7.89 -16.82
CA SER A 186 -1.09 -8.90 -16.91
C SER A 186 -0.79 -10.14 -16.06
N PHE A 187 0.47 -10.56 -16.03
CA PHE A 187 0.93 -11.65 -15.17
C PHE A 187 0.74 -11.30 -13.68
N LEU A 188 1.15 -10.10 -13.25
CA LEU A 188 1.02 -9.65 -11.87
C LEU A 188 -0.46 -9.45 -11.47
N ASP A 189 -1.30 -8.92 -12.35
CA ASP A 189 -2.75 -8.78 -12.12
C ASP A 189 -3.44 -10.14 -11.93
N THR A 190 -2.98 -11.17 -12.64
CA THR A 190 -3.48 -12.55 -12.46
C THR A 190 -2.99 -13.15 -11.15
N LEU A 191 -1.73 -12.92 -10.80
CA LEU A 191 -1.09 -13.47 -9.61
C LEU A 191 -1.60 -12.82 -8.32
N LYS A 192 -1.87 -11.52 -8.37
CA LYS A 192 -2.32 -10.69 -7.25
C LYS A 192 -3.54 -9.88 -7.68
N PRO A 193 -4.75 -10.45 -7.52
CA PRO A 193 -5.98 -9.74 -7.80
C PRO A 193 -6.05 -8.42 -7.05
N ASN A 194 -6.86 -7.50 -7.57
CA ASN A 194 -7.10 -6.23 -6.89
C ASN A 194 -7.58 -6.46 -5.45
N LEU A 195 -7.06 -5.63 -4.55
CA LEU A 195 -7.54 -5.52 -3.19
C LEU A 195 -9.01 -5.10 -3.21
N GLN A 196 -9.72 -5.33 -2.11
CA GLN A 196 -11.17 -5.01 -2.01
C GLN A 196 -11.51 -3.55 -2.31
N ASN A 197 -10.53 -2.67 -2.13
CA ASN A 197 -10.62 -1.24 -2.39
C ASN A 197 -10.41 -0.85 -3.87
N GLY A 198 -10.16 -1.82 -4.77
CA GLY A 198 -9.91 -1.59 -6.19
C GLY A 198 -8.45 -1.28 -6.55
N ASN A 199 -7.55 -1.06 -5.58
CA ASN A 199 -6.11 -0.99 -5.84
C ASN A 199 -5.58 -2.36 -6.28
N LYS A 200 -4.45 -2.35 -6.99
CA LYS A 200 -3.75 -3.58 -7.33
C LYS A 200 -3.27 -4.30 -6.05
N GLY A 201 -3.32 -5.63 -6.06
CA GLY A 201 -2.73 -6.47 -5.00
C GLY A 201 -1.20 -6.54 -5.05
N TRP A 202 -0.59 -5.76 -5.94
CA TRP A 202 0.84 -5.65 -6.15
C TRP A 202 1.23 -4.20 -6.48
N VAL A 203 2.49 -3.86 -6.19
CA VAL A 203 3.12 -2.60 -6.55
C VAL A 203 4.53 -2.87 -7.07
N ALA A 204 4.92 -2.25 -8.17
CA ALA A 204 6.26 -2.33 -8.71
C ALA A 204 6.99 -1.00 -8.54
N ASN A 205 8.25 -1.06 -8.11
CA ASN A 205 9.11 0.08 -7.90
C ASN A 205 10.38 -0.09 -8.73
N PHE A 206 10.98 1.03 -9.12
CA PHE A 206 12.22 1.04 -9.86
C PHE A 206 13.25 1.95 -9.18
N ILE A 207 14.45 1.42 -8.99
CA ILE A 207 15.66 2.15 -8.62
C ILE A 207 16.62 1.99 -9.80
N GLY A 208 16.85 3.04 -10.57
CA GLY A 208 17.73 2.92 -11.73
C GLY A 208 17.95 4.22 -12.47
N VAL A 209 18.42 4.11 -13.72
CA VAL A 209 18.60 5.27 -14.60
C VAL A 209 17.24 5.65 -15.17
N ILE A 210 16.71 6.79 -14.73
CA ILE A 210 15.35 7.26 -15.08
C ILE A 210 15.35 8.39 -16.12
N GLU A 211 16.49 9.04 -16.31
CA GLU A 211 16.70 10.13 -17.25
C GLU A 211 18.19 10.23 -17.63
N GLU A 212 18.53 11.08 -18.59
CA GLU A 212 19.93 11.37 -18.93
C GLU A 212 20.65 12.02 -17.75
N SER A 213 21.78 11.45 -17.34
CA SER A 213 22.55 11.95 -16.21
C SER A 213 24.03 11.66 -16.37
N VAL A 214 24.85 12.71 -16.25
CA VAL A 214 26.33 12.62 -16.24
C VAL A 214 26.86 11.69 -15.14
N LYS A 215 26.08 11.47 -14.07
CA LYS A 215 26.44 10.57 -12.96
C LYS A 215 26.24 9.09 -13.31
N CYS A 216 25.44 8.79 -14.32
CA CYS A 216 25.14 7.45 -14.83
C CYS A 216 25.37 7.36 -16.34
N GLU A 217 26.44 7.98 -16.82
CA GLU A 217 26.85 7.80 -18.20
C GLU A 217 27.67 6.51 -18.34
N THR A 218 27.38 5.76 -19.39
CA THR A 218 28.27 4.71 -19.89
C THR A 218 29.58 5.33 -20.36
N ILE A 219 30.59 4.49 -20.64
CA ILE A 219 31.90 4.94 -21.15
C ILE A 219 31.83 5.76 -22.45
N VAL A 220 30.72 5.69 -23.18
CA VAL A 220 30.46 6.46 -24.40
C VAL A 220 29.63 7.73 -24.18
N GLY A 221 29.39 8.12 -22.92
CA GLY A 221 28.68 9.35 -22.56
C GLY A 221 27.16 9.29 -22.74
N VAL A 222 26.57 8.10 -22.60
CA VAL A 222 25.11 7.90 -22.76
C VAL A 222 24.55 7.15 -21.56
N SER A 223 23.39 7.57 -21.07
CA SER A 223 22.63 6.88 -20.02
C SER A 223 21.73 5.78 -20.63
N ASP A 224 21.79 4.56 -20.11
CA ASP A 224 20.92 3.46 -20.56
C ASP A 224 19.63 3.42 -19.71
N ILE A 225 18.61 4.16 -20.14
CA ILE A 225 17.41 4.42 -19.34
C ILE A 225 16.51 3.17 -19.22
N GLY A 226 16.08 2.86 -17.99
CA GLY A 226 15.23 1.71 -17.65
C GLY A 226 13.74 1.87 -17.98
N VAL A 227 13.40 2.28 -19.22
CA VAL A 227 12.03 2.65 -19.63
C VAL A 227 10.99 1.57 -19.31
N ARG A 228 11.29 0.30 -19.60
CA ARG A 228 10.37 -0.82 -19.38
C ARG A 228 10.07 -1.09 -17.90
N PHE A 229 11.04 -0.87 -17.02
CA PHE A 229 10.80 -0.97 -15.57
C PHE A 229 9.92 0.19 -15.10
N MET A 230 10.15 1.40 -15.60
CA MET A 230 9.30 2.56 -15.29
C MET A 230 7.85 2.35 -15.72
N GLU A 231 7.60 1.75 -16.90
CA GLU A 231 6.25 1.43 -17.35
C GLU A 231 5.50 0.51 -16.39
N VAL A 232 6.14 -0.58 -15.95
CA VAL A 232 5.54 -1.53 -14.97
C VAL A 232 5.33 -0.84 -13.62
N SER A 233 6.28 -0.03 -13.16
CA SER A 233 6.15 0.73 -11.92
C SER A 233 4.97 1.70 -11.96
N ASN A 234 4.88 2.51 -13.02
CA ASN A 234 3.82 3.51 -13.21
C ASN A 234 2.44 2.85 -13.33
N ALA A 235 2.33 1.69 -13.97
CA ALA A 235 1.07 0.95 -14.08
C ALA A 235 0.47 0.54 -12.72
N SER A 236 1.30 0.46 -11.68
CA SER A 236 0.90 0.17 -10.31
C SER A 236 0.93 1.35 -9.36
N GLN A 237 1.22 2.56 -9.87
CA GLN A 237 1.45 3.76 -9.05
C GLN A 237 2.57 3.57 -8.02
N GLY A 238 3.54 2.69 -8.31
CA GLY A 238 4.73 2.53 -7.50
C GLY A 238 5.76 3.61 -7.77
N SER A 239 6.86 3.58 -7.03
CA SER A 239 7.87 4.62 -7.08
C SER A 239 8.93 4.37 -8.16
N VAL A 240 9.35 5.45 -8.82
CA VAL A 240 10.44 5.47 -9.80
C VAL A 240 11.50 6.42 -9.25
N ASN A 241 12.70 5.91 -8.98
CA ASN A 241 13.76 6.65 -8.28
C ASN A 241 15.09 6.49 -9.02
N SER A 242 15.88 7.57 -9.02
CA SER A 242 17.21 7.58 -9.61
C SER A 242 18.20 6.77 -8.77
N ILE A 243 19.00 5.91 -9.42
CA ILE A 243 20.17 5.25 -8.80
C ILE A 243 21.43 6.12 -8.86
N CYS A 244 21.39 7.16 -9.70
CA CYS A 244 22.52 8.05 -9.99
C CYS A 244 22.88 8.99 -8.84
N GLU A 245 22.14 8.92 -7.74
CA GLU A 245 22.43 9.69 -6.55
C GLU A 245 23.67 9.15 -5.81
N ASP A 246 24.30 10.05 -5.07
CA ASP A 246 25.48 9.70 -4.27
C ASP A 246 25.08 8.83 -3.06
N GLU A 247 23.87 9.05 -2.52
CA GLU A 247 23.27 8.28 -1.43
C GLU A 247 21.83 7.88 -1.78
N LEU A 248 21.40 6.68 -1.35
CA LEU A 248 20.10 6.11 -1.73
C LEU A 248 19.06 6.12 -0.59
N ALA A 249 19.36 6.79 0.53
CA ALA A 249 18.47 6.87 1.70
C ALA A 249 17.06 7.37 1.35
N ALA A 250 16.95 8.45 0.56
CA ALA A 250 15.67 8.98 0.13
C ALA A 250 14.91 8.00 -0.77
N THR A 251 15.62 7.34 -1.68
CA THR A 251 15.10 6.35 -2.63
C THR A 251 14.50 5.14 -1.91
N VAL A 252 15.26 4.52 -0.99
CA VAL A 252 14.78 3.37 -0.21
C VAL A 252 13.64 3.80 0.72
N GLY A 253 13.74 4.99 1.32
CA GLY A 253 12.70 5.57 2.14
C GLY A 253 11.38 5.81 1.38
N ASN A 254 11.43 6.22 0.11
CA ASN A 254 10.24 6.41 -0.74
C ASN A 254 9.49 5.09 -0.96
N ILE A 255 10.22 4.03 -1.32
CA ILE A 255 9.65 2.69 -1.54
C ILE A 255 9.02 2.17 -0.25
N GLN A 256 9.75 2.28 0.85
CA GLN A 256 9.27 1.88 2.17
C GLN A 256 7.98 2.62 2.55
N ARG A 257 7.92 3.95 2.37
CA ARG A 257 6.70 4.74 2.62
C ARG A 257 5.55 4.32 1.71
N THR A 258 5.81 4.04 0.44
CA THR A 258 4.80 3.56 -0.52
C THR A 258 4.19 2.24 -0.04
N ILE A 259 5.03 1.27 0.32
CA ILE A 259 4.59 -0.02 0.86
C ILE A 259 3.74 0.18 2.12
N ILE A 260 4.24 0.98 3.07
CA ILE A 260 3.54 1.23 4.33
C ILE A 260 2.20 1.92 4.10
N SER A 261 2.14 2.92 3.20
CA SER A 261 0.90 3.61 2.85
C SER A 261 -0.14 2.61 2.34
N ILE A 262 0.22 1.76 1.38
CA ILE A 262 -0.74 0.82 0.78
C ILE A 262 -1.31 -0.16 1.82
N VAL A 263 -0.50 -0.64 2.76
CA VAL A 263 -0.97 -1.58 3.80
C VAL A 263 -1.64 -0.91 5.00
N THR A 264 -1.51 0.41 5.15
CA THR A 264 -2.14 1.18 6.24
C THR A 264 -3.30 2.07 5.78
N ASP A 265 -3.50 2.20 4.47
CA ASP A 265 -4.59 2.94 3.85
C ASP A 265 -5.95 2.35 4.24
N TRP A 266 -6.87 3.21 4.68
CA TRP A 266 -8.17 2.81 5.18
C TRP A 266 -9.29 3.28 4.27
N TYR A 267 -10.16 2.35 3.86
CA TYR A 267 -11.25 2.64 2.95
C TYR A 267 -12.58 2.65 3.68
N LEU A 268 -13.36 3.70 3.44
CA LEU A 268 -14.72 3.84 3.94
C LEU A 268 -15.69 3.12 3.01
N GLU A 269 -16.73 2.54 3.59
CA GLU A 269 -17.78 1.87 2.84
C GLU A 269 -18.54 2.86 1.95
N GLU A 270 -18.82 4.05 2.48
CA GLU A 270 -19.47 5.17 1.78
C GLU A 270 -18.63 6.45 1.86
N PRO A 271 -18.83 7.40 0.92
CA PRO A 271 -18.25 8.73 1.05
C PRO A 271 -18.72 9.40 2.35
N ALA A 272 -17.78 9.98 3.09
CA ALA A 272 -18.02 10.68 4.34
C ALA A 272 -18.28 12.18 4.17
N VAL A 273 -19.14 12.73 5.02
CA VAL A 273 -19.23 14.16 5.30
C VAL A 273 -17.95 14.60 6.03
N VAL A 274 -17.09 15.35 5.36
CA VAL A 274 -15.69 15.59 5.77
C VAL A 274 -15.58 16.12 7.21
N GLU A 275 -16.42 17.08 7.59
CA GLU A 275 -16.40 17.72 8.91
C GLU A 275 -16.79 16.78 10.07
N THR A 276 -17.37 15.62 9.76
CA THR A 276 -17.78 14.61 10.75
C THR A 276 -16.71 13.56 11.00
N ILE A 277 -15.68 13.48 10.14
CA ILE A 277 -14.62 12.47 10.26
C ILE A 277 -13.83 12.71 11.56
N ARG A 278 -13.74 11.69 12.40
CA ARG A 278 -12.91 11.64 13.61
C ARG A 278 -12.05 10.39 13.55
N VAL A 279 -10.74 10.57 13.64
CA VAL A 279 -9.77 9.48 13.59
C VAL A 279 -9.10 9.37 14.94
N SER A 280 -9.01 8.16 15.48
CA SER A 280 -8.20 7.87 16.66
C SER A 280 -7.34 6.63 16.47
N ILE A 281 -6.15 6.66 17.06
CA ILE A 281 -5.19 5.55 17.07
C ILE A 281 -4.90 5.21 18.53
N ASN A 282 -5.19 3.98 18.94
CA ASN A 282 -5.12 3.53 20.33
C ASN A 282 -5.87 4.46 21.30
N GLY A 283 -6.98 5.04 20.85
CA GLY A 283 -7.80 5.99 21.61
C GLY A 283 -7.28 7.43 21.65
N VAL A 284 -6.16 7.73 20.98
CA VAL A 284 -5.63 9.11 20.84
C VAL A 284 -6.16 9.73 19.56
N ASN A 285 -6.81 10.88 19.66
CA ASN A 285 -7.31 11.61 18.49
C ASN A 285 -6.17 12.10 17.61
N ILE A 286 -6.31 11.89 16.31
CA ILE A 286 -5.36 12.33 15.28
C ILE A 286 -5.99 13.46 14.47
N SER A 287 -5.24 14.56 14.33
CA SER A 287 -5.64 15.71 13.52
C SER A 287 -5.61 15.40 12.03
N GLN A 288 -6.50 16.05 11.27
CA GLN A 288 -6.41 16.08 9.82
C GLN A 288 -5.21 16.95 9.42
N ASP A 289 -4.16 16.33 8.90
CA ASP A 289 -2.89 16.99 8.60
C ASP A 289 -2.13 16.18 7.53
N PRO A 290 -1.69 16.80 6.42
CA PRO A 290 -1.04 16.11 5.32
C PRO A 290 0.42 15.70 5.60
N GLU A 291 1.03 16.16 6.69
CA GLU A 291 2.41 15.83 7.05
C GLU A 291 2.48 14.85 8.23
N ASN A 292 1.68 15.08 9.28
CA ASN A 292 1.72 14.35 10.54
C ASN A 292 0.32 14.01 11.09
N GLY A 293 -0.60 13.61 10.22
CA GLY A 293 -1.96 13.27 10.58
C GLY A 293 -2.62 12.35 9.56
N TRP A 294 -3.86 12.67 9.18
CA TRP A 294 -4.57 11.97 8.13
C TRP A 294 -5.13 12.94 7.07
N THR A 295 -5.34 12.42 5.87
CA THR A 295 -6.08 13.09 4.79
C THR A 295 -7.20 12.20 4.28
N TYR A 296 -8.26 12.81 3.74
CA TYR A 296 -9.39 12.09 3.14
C TYR A 296 -9.51 12.39 1.64
N ASN A 297 -9.64 11.34 0.83
CA ASN A 297 -9.98 11.42 -0.59
C ASN A 297 -11.41 10.89 -0.79
N ALA A 298 -12.34 11.78 -1.14
CA ALA A 298 -13.76 11.44 -1.28
C ALA A 298 -14.06 10.51 -2.46
N GLU A 299 -13.36 10.67 -3.59
CA GLU A 299 -13.55 9.82 -4.78
C GLU A 299 -13.16 8.37 -4.51
N LYS A 300 -12.06 8.19 -3.77
CA LYS A 300 -11.55 6.86 -3.39
C LYS A 300 -12.13 6.35 -2.07
N LYS A 301 -12.89 7.17 -1.35
CA LYS A 301 -13.35 6.90 0.03
C LYS A 301 -12.19 6.51 0.95
N LEU A 302 -11.06 7.19 0.82
CA LEU A 302 -9.78 6.75 1.40
C LEU A 302 -9.31 7.71 2.49
N ILE A 303 -8.96 7.17 3.66
CA ILE A 303 -8.19 7.81 4.71
C ILE A 303 -6.73 7.33 4.60
N SER A 304 -5.83 8.26 4.31
CA SER A 304 -4.39 8.02 4.29
C SER A 304 -3.73 8.64 5.51
N PHE A 305 -2.82 7.90 6.13
CA PHE A 305 -2.07 8.34 7.32
C PHE A 305 -0.67 8.81 6.92
N HIS A 306 -0.19 9.88 7.57
CA HIS A 306 1.07 10.55 7.23
C HIS A 306 1.99 10.69 8.43
N GLY A 307 3.29 10.72 8.16
CA GLY A 307 4.34 10.96 9.15
C GLY A 307 4.20 10.11 10.42
N ASN A 308 4.17 10.78 11.57
CA ASN A 308 4.08 10.11 12.87
C ASN A 308 2.71 9.46 13.17
N ALA A 309 1.68 9.79 12.39
CA ALA A 309 0.34 9.23 12.55
C ALA A 309 0.13 7.91 11.79
N VAL A 310 1.10 7.45 11.00
CA VAL A 310 1.05 6.12 10.36
C VAL A 310 0.97 5.03 11.43
N PRO A 311 -0.11 4.24 11.51
CA PRO A 311 -0.28 3.25 12.57
C PRO A 311 0.71 2.09 12.43
N ALA A 312 1.11 1.51 13.57
CA ALA A 312 1.70 0.17 13.58
C ALA A 312 0.60 -0.87 13.32
N SER A 313 0.96 -2.06 12.85
CA SER A 313 -0.01 -3.08 12.43
C SER A 313 -0.91 -3.61 13.56
N ASP A 314 -0.47 -3.49 14.81
CA ASP A 314 -1.27 -3.87 15.99
C ASP A 314 -1.98 -2.69 16.65
N ALA A 315 -1.87 -1.48 16.08
CA ALA A 315 -2.57 -0.32 16.58
C ALA A 315 -4.07 -0.44 16.29
N LYS A 316 -4.89 -0.10 17.28
CA LYS A 316 -6.33 -0.01 17.12
C LYS A 316 -6.68 1.33 16.48
N VAL A 317 -7.08 1.31 15.22
CA VAL A 317 -7.55 2.52 14.54
C VAL A 317 -9.08 2.53 14.50
N VAL A 318 -9.65 3.70 14.80
CA VAL A 318 -11.10 3.95 14.74
C VAL A 318 -11.31 5.20 13.90
N VAL A 319 -12.18 5.08 12.90
CA VAL A 319 -12.63 6.19 12.05
C VAL A 319 -14.14 6.31 12.18
N ASP A 320 -14.60 7.32 12.91
CA ASP A 320 -16.01 7.67 13.04
C ASP A 320 -16.36 8.72 11.98
N TYR A 321 -17.46 8.55 11.26
CA TYR A 321 -17.93 9.51 10.27
C TYR A 321 -19.44 9.39 10.02
N THR A 322 -20.03 10.45 9.46
CA THR A 322 -21.39 10.41 8.90
C THR A 322 -21.30 10.15 7.39
N PRO A 323 -21.93 9.08 6.86
CA PRO A 323 -22.06 8.88 5.42
C PRO A 323 -22.80 10.03 4.73
N GLU A 324 -22.38 10.42 3.52
CA GLU A 324 -23.03 11.45 2.73
C GLU A 324 -24.50 11.12 2.41
N SER A 325 -24.83 9.84 2.26
CA SER A 325 -26.19 9.35 2.03
C SER A 325 -27.16 9.73 3.16
N ILE A 326 -26.64 9.86 4.39
CA ILE A 326 -27.37 10.28 5.59
C ILE A 326 -27.31 11.80 5.76
N GLY A 327 -26.13 12.41 5.55
CA GLY A 327 -25.95 13.86 5.63
C GLY A 327 -26.87 14.66 4.69
N LYS A 328 -27.06 14.17 3.45
CA LYS A 328 -27.95 14.81 2.46
C LYS A 328 -29.42 14.82 2.89
N LYS A 329 -29.91 13.75 3.55
CA LYS A 329 -31.29 13.69 4.08
C LYS A 329 -31.54 14.70 5.20
N LYS A 330 -30.55 14.99 6.05
CA LYS A 330 -30.67 16.03 7.11
C LYS A 330 -30.80 17.45 6.53
N LEU A 331 -30.28 17.70 5.32
CA LEU A 331 -30.39 19.00 4.63
C LEU A 331 -31.74 19.17 3.91
N GLU A 332 -32.28 18.10 3.32
CA GLU A 332 -33.58 18.14 2.61
C GLU A 332 -34.78 18.24 3.57
N THR A 333 -34.65 17.79 4.81
CA THR A 333 -35.72 17.88 5.83
C THR A 333 -35.74 19.23 6.56
N LYS A 334 -34.79 20.14 6.24
CA LYS A 334 -34.68 21.48 6.83
C LYS A 334 -35.30 22.59 5.98
N ILE A 335 -36.00 22.25 4.89
CA ILE A 335 -36.73 23.19 4.02
C ILE A 335 -38.21 23.18 4.34
#